data_AF-A0A436H9V3-F1
#
_entry.id   AF-A0A436H9V3-F1
#
_cell.length_a   1.000
_cell.length_b   1.000
_cell.length_c   1.000
_cell.angle_alpha   90.00
_cell.angle_beta   90.00
_cell.angle_gamma   90.00
#
_symmetry.space_group_name_H-M   'P 1'
#
loop_
_entity.id
_entity.type
_entity.pdbx_description
1 polymer ?
#
loop_
_entity_poly.entity_id
_entity_poly.type
_entity_poly.pdbx_seq_one_letter_code
_entity_poly.pdbx_strand_id
1 'polypeptide(L)'
;LESLERLRDVVRGQIENQFGAMTRQKVKRQLLDQLDAAYSFEAPSKLVDAEFNNIWAQVNRDLEAAGRTFADEETTEEEARAEYLRLAERRVRLGLVLAEIGEKAGVTVSDEELQRGLFEQVRRYPGNQQQEVFEFYRNNPEALNTLRAPMFEEKVVDHLLGQISVTDVKVSKEELMADDEEDETSVKAKPAKKAAAKKADAKKADDAEEPKKKAAPKKKAAE
;
A
#
# COMPACT_ATOMS: atom_id res chain seq x y z
N LEU A 1 24.39 -13.67 -21.16
CA LEU A 1 23.11 -14.32 -21.53
C LEU A 1 23.33 -15.05 -22.84
N GLU A 2 23.47 -16.37 -22.81
CA GLU A 2 24.09 -17.14 -23.92
C GLU A 2 23.14 -18.16 -24.59
N SER A 3 21.94 -18.35 -24.04
CA SER A 3 20.89 -19.12 -24.69
C SER A 3 19.52 -18.50 -24.39
N LEU A 4 18.57 -18.72 -25.31
CA LEU A 4 17.17 -18.29 -25.17
C LEU A 4 16.48 -19.00 -23.99
N GLU A 5 16.94 -20.21 -23.65
CA GLU A 5 16.54 -20.97 -22.46
C GLU A 5 16.97 -20.26 -21.17
N ARG A 6 18.27 -19.98 -21.00
CA ARG A 6 18.78 -19.22 -19.85
C ARG A 6 18.12 -17.84 -19.71
N LEU A 7 17.77 -17.19 -20.82
CA LEU A 7 17.02 -15.92 -20.79
C LEU A 7 15.59 -16.12 -20.25
N ARG A 8 14.87 -17.17 -20.69
CA ARG A 8 13.54 -17.51 -20.15
C ARG A 8 13.58 -17.83 -18.67
N ASP A 9 14.60 -18.55 -18.20
CA ASP A 9 14.70 -18.93 -16.79
C ASP A 9 15.06 -17.73 -15.89
N VAL A 10 15.94 -16.83 -16.34
CA VAL A 10 16.20 -15.55 -15.65
C VAL A 10 14.93 -14.70 -15.56
N VAL A 11 14.20 -14.53 -16.67
CA VAL A 11 12.94 -13.76 -16.69
C VAL A 11 11.87 -14.43 -15.82
N ARG A 12 11.79 -15.77 -15.81
CA ARG A 12 10.87 -16.51 -14.94
C ARG A 12 11.18 -16.26 -13.47
N GLY A 13 12.44 -16.43 -13.05
CA GLY A 13 12.85 -16.17 -11.66
C GLY A 13 12.64 -14.71 -11.23
N GLN A 14 12.76 -13.74 -12.15
CA GLN A 14 12.41 -12.34 -11.86
C GLN A 14 10.90 -12.17 -11.60
N ILE A 15 10.04 -12.79 -12.42
CA ILE A 15 8.58 -12.75 -12.27
C ILE A 15 8.12 -13.51 -11.02
N GLU A 16 8.70 -14.68 -10.74
CA GLU A 16 8.43 -15.48 -9.54
C GLU A 16 8.81 -14.72 -8.26
N ASN A 17 9.95 -14.03 -8.24
CA ASN A 17 10.32 -13.16 -7.12
C ASN A 17 9.39 -11.93 -6.98
N GLN A 18 8.98 -11.31 -8.10
CA GLN A 18 8.06 -10.16 -8.08
C GLN A 18 6.69 -10.54 -7.51
N PHE A 19 6.08 -11.60 -8.03
CA PHE A 19 4.79 -12.08 -7.53
C PHE A 19 4.90 -12.68 -6.12
N GLY A 20 6.01 -13.34 -5.77
CA GLY A 20 6.27 -13.80 -4.41
C GLY A 20 6.30 -12.66 -3.39
N ALA A 21 6.92 -11.53 -3.73
CA ALA A 21 6.91 -10.33 -2.88
C ALA A 21 5.49 -9.73 -2.74
N MET A 22 4.74 -9.62 -3.83
CA MET A 22 3.35 -9.14 -3.82
C MET A 22 2.43 -10.04 -2.98
N THR A 23 2.53 -11.37 -3.14
CA THR A 23 1.78 -12.34 -2.34
C THR A 23 2.14 -12.24 -0.86
N ARG A 24 3.44 -12.12 -0.53
CA ARG A 24 3.88 -11.93 0.87
C ARG A 24 3.33 -10.63 1.46
N GLN A 25 3.31 -9.53 0.70
CA GLN A 25 2.72 -8.26 1.13
C GLN A 25 1.21 -8.39 1.41
N LYS A 26 0.44 -9.02 0.51
CA LYS A 26 -1.01 -9.26 0.72
C LYS A 26 -1.29 -10.17 1.92
N VAL A 27 -0.59 -11.31 2.03
CA VAL A 27 -0.76 -12.25 3.15
C VAL A 27 -0.39 -11.60 4.49
N LYS A 28 0.69 -10.80 4.52
CA LYS A 28 1.08 -10.02 5.69
C LYS A 28 0.03 -8.96 6.06
N ARG A 29 -0.48 -8.20 5.08
CA ARG A 29 -1.58 -7.23 5.27
C ARG A 29 -2.79 -7.92 5.92
N GLN A 30 -3.31 -8.97 5.29
CA GLN A 30 -4.46 -9.75 5.79
C GLN A 30 -4.26 -10.31 7.21
N LEU A 31 -3.04 -10.76 7.56
CA LEU A 31 -2.71 -11.22 8.91
C LEU A 31 -2.76 -10.07 9.93
N LEU A 32 -2.19 -8.90 9.59
CA LEU A 32 -2.19 -7.72 10.45
C LEU A 32 -3.59 -7.11 10.60
N ASP A 33 -4.41 -7.14 9.56
CA ASP A 33 -5.81 -6.70 9.60
C ASP A 33 -6.63 -7.59 10.55
N GLN A 34 -6.44 -8.92 10.49
CA GLN A 34 -7.06 -9.86 11.43
C GLN A 34 -6.57 -9.68 12.86
N LEU A 35 -5.29 -9.38 13.08
CA LEU A 35 -4.75 -9.11 14.41
C LEU A 35 -5.30 -7.81 15.03
N ASP A 36 -5.41 -6.73 14.25
CA ASP A 36 -5.97 -5.46 14.73
C ASP A 36 -7.48 -5.59 15.05
N ALA A 37 -8.22 -6.32 14.21
CA ALA A 37 -9.63 -6.64 14.46
C ALA A 37 -9.84 -7.55 15.68
N ALA A 38 -8.89 -8.45 15.98
CA ALA A 38 -8.97 -9.36 17.13
C ALA A 38 -8.54 -8.72 18.46
N TYR A 39 -7.55 -7.82 18.43
CA TYR A 39 -6.92 -7.25 19.62
C TYR A 39 -7.14 -5.74 19.75
N SER A 40 -8.38 -5.31 19.95
CA SER A 40 -8.70 -3.91 20.19
C SER A 40 -8.35 -3.47 21.63
N PHE A 41 -7.35 -2.60 21.77
CA PHE A 41 -7.00 -1.93 23.03
C PHE A 41 -6.46 -0.50 22.80
N GLU A 42 -6.47 0.30 23.86
CA GLU A 42 -5.95 1.67 23.86
C GLU A 42 -4.42 1.67 23.84
N ALA A 43 -3.82 2.22 22.78
CA ALA A 43 -2.37 2.32 22.63
C ALA A 43 -1.82 3.43 23.56
N PRO A 44 -0.65 3.24 24.21
CA PRO A 44 -0.09 4.26 25.11
C PRO A 44 0.19 5.57 24.36
N SER A 45 -0.47 6.66 24.78
CA SER A 45 -0.47 7.93 24.04
C SER A 45 0.92 8.41 23.60
N LYS A 46 1.92 8.37 24.49
CA LYS A 46 3.30 8.75 24.18
C LYS A 46 3.94 7.97 23.01
N LEU A 47 3.52 6.73 22.77
CA LEU A 47 3.99 5.94 21.63
C LEU A 47 3.21 6.31 20.36
N VAL A 48 1.91 6.57 20.47
CA VAL A 48 1.07 7.10 19.37
C VAL A 48 1.58 8.48 18.93
N ASP A 49 1.86 9.37 19.87
CA ASP A 49 2.47 10.69 19.62
C ASP A 49 3.81 10.55 18.89
N ALA A 50 4.68 9.62 19.33
CA ALA A 50 5.97 9.40 18.70
C ALA A 50 5.85 8.88 17.26
N GLU A 51 5.00 7.87 17.04
CA GLU A 51 4.79 7.31 15.70
C GLU A 51 4.06 8.29 14.76
N PHE A 52 3.09 9.05 15.29
CA PHE A 52 2.45 10.13 14.55
C PHE A 52 3.47 11.17 14.10
N ASN A 53 4.37 11.61 14.98
CA ASN A 53 5.42 12.57 14.62
C ASN A 53 6.41 11.98 13.59
N ASN A 54 6.74 10.68 13.66
CA ASN A 54 7.56 10.01 12.65
C ASN A 54 6.88 10.01 11.26
N ILE A 55 5.60 9.61 11.21
CA ILE A 55 4.80 9.59 9.98
C ILE A 55 4.67 11.01 9.42
N TRP A 56 4.27 11.98 10.24
CA TRP A 56 4.06 13.36 9.84
C TRP A 56 5.35 14.01 9.33
N ALA A 57 6.49 13.74 9.98
CA ALA A 57 7.80 14.20 9.51
C ALA A 57 8.27 13.52 8.22
N GLN A 58 7.77 12.33 7.87
CA GLN A 58 7.99 11.72 6.55
C GLN A 58 7.10 12.38 5.50
N VAL A 59 5.78 12.41 5.71
CA VAL A 59 4.78 12.97 4.79
C VAL A 59 5.12 14.40 4.36
N ASN A 60 5.50 15.27 5.31
CA ASN A 60 5.87 16.65 4.96
C ASN A 60 7.14 16.73 4.10
N ARG A 61 8.15 15.85 4.32
CA ARG A 61 9.36 15.78 3.48
C ARG A 61 9.04 15.25 2.08
N ASP A 62 8.12 14.29 1.96
CA ASP A 62 7.71 13.73 0.68
C ASP A 62 6.90 14.77 -0.13
N LEU A 63 6.02 15.54 0.52
CA LEU A 63 5.33 16.70 -0.07
C LEU A 63 6.30 17.81 -0.51
N GLU A 64 7.24 18.20 0.35
CA GLU A 64 8.30 19.17 0.02
C GLU A 64 9.14 18.71 -1.18
N ALA A 65 9.54 17.44 -1.21
CA ALA A 65 10.32 16.86 -2.31
C ALA A 65 9.51 16.73 -3.62
N ALA A 66 8.20 16.50 -3.53
CA ALA A 66 7.29 16.49 -4.67
C ALA A 66 6.88 17.90 -5.14
N GLY A 67 7.12 18.94 -4.33
CA GLY A 67 6.64 20.30 -4.58
C GLY A 67 5.12 20.45 -4.47
N ARG A 68 4.49 19.68 -3.59
CA ARG A 68 3.03 19.56 -3.42
C ARG A 68 2.55 20.05 -2.05
N THR A 69 1.25 20.23 -1.93
CA THR A 69 0.52 20.47 -0.68
C THR A 69 -0.57 19.43 -0.48
N PHE A 70 -1.12 19.30 0.73
CA PHE A 70 -2.28 18.44 1.01
C PHE A 70 -3.49 18.72 0.09
N ALA A 71 -3.67 19.97 -0.35
CA ALA A 71 -4.73 20.34 -1.27
C ALA A 71 -4.52 19.80 -2.71
N ASP A 72 -3.28 19.49 -3.10
CA ASP A 72 -2.97 18.79 -4.35
C ASP A 72 -3.20 17.27 -4.25
N GLU A 73 -3.48 16.78 -3.03
CA GLU A 73 -3.84 15.38 -2.70
C GLU A 73 -5.32 15.26 -2.28
N GLU A 74 -6.13 16.25 -2.66
CA GLU A 74 -7.58 16.36 -2.42
C GLU A 74 -8.02 16.32 -0.94
N THR A 75 -7.10 16.62 0.00
CA THR A 75 -7.35 16.60 1.46
C THR A 75 -6.94 17.90 2.16
N THR A 76 -7.33 18.07 3.43
CA THR A 76 -6.88 19.19 4.27
C THR A 76 -5.84 18.73 5.31
N GLU A 77 -5.04 19.68 5.83
CA GLU A 77 -4.06 19.34 6.88
C GLU A 77 -4.74 18.77 8.15
N GLU A 78 -5.94 19.24 8.51
CA GLU A 78 -6.68 18.74 9.67
C GLU A 78 -7.20 17.31 9.45
N GLU A 79 -7.70 17.00 8.26
CA GLU A 79 -8.18 15.67 7.90
C GLU A 79 -7.02 14.68 7.78
N ALA A 80 -5.95 15.05 7.07
CA ALA A 80 -4.72 14.26 6.95
C ALA A 80 -4.10 13.96 8.33
N ARG A 81 -4.02 14.96 9.24
CA ARG A 81 -3.57 14.73 10.64
C ARG A 81 -4.46 13.71 11.36
N ALA A 82 -5.78 13.78 11.20
CA ALA A 82 -6.71 12.85 11.84
C ALA A 82 -6.60 11.41 11.28
N GLU A 83 -6.19 11.25 10.03
CA GLU A 83 -5.96 9.94 9.41
C GLU A 83 -4.60 9.35 9.79
N TYR A 84 -3.52 10.14 9.72
CA TYR A 84 -2.20 9.68 10.19
C TYR A 84 -2.15 9.41 11.70
N LEU A 85 -3.01 10.05 12.50
CA LEU A 85 -3.16 9.72 13.92
C LEU A 85 -3.77 8.31 14.12
N ARG A 86 -4.81 7.96 13.35
CA ARG A 86 -5.39 6.59 13.36
C ARG A 86 -4.38 5.57 12.86
N LEU A 87 -3.58 5.91 11.84
CA LEU A 87 -2.49 5.06 11.36
C LEU A 87 -1.42 4.84 12.45
N ALA A 88 -1.07 5.88 13.20
CA ALA A 88 -0.15 5.77 14.33
C ALA A 88 -0.71 4.89 15.47
N GLU A 89 -1.97 5.08 15.87
CA GLU A 89 -2.65 4.21 16.84
C GLU A 89 -2.61 2.75 16.40
N ARG A 90 -2.98 2.47 15.14
CA ARG A 90 -3.01 1.13 14.55
C ARG A 90 -1.62 0.48 14.52
N ARG A 91 -0.59 1.20 14.05
CA ARG A 91 0.80 0.73 14.02
C ARG A 91 1.34 0.42 15.42
N VAL A 92 1.11 1.31 16.39
CA VAL A 92 1.56 1.09 17.77
C VAL A 92 0.84 -0.10 18.40
N ARG A 93 -0.47 -0.25 18.19
CA ARG A 93 -1.24 -1.40 18.67
C ARG A 93 -0.70 -2.72 18.09
N LEU A 94 -0.52 -2.79 16.78
CA LEU A 94 0.04 -3.97 16.09
C LEU A 94 1.48 -4.27 16.49
N GLY A 95 2.34 -3.25 16.60
CA GLY A 95 3.73 -3.42 17.05
C GLY A 95 3.82 -4.01 18.46
N LEU A 96 2.94 -3.60 19.38
CA LEU A 96 2.85 -4.17 20.73
C LEU A 96 2.34 -5.63 20.70
N VAL A 97 1.34 -5.96 19.87
CA VAL A 97 0.86 -7.34 19.69
C VAL A 97 1.97 -8.25 19.13
N LEU A 98 2.69 -7.80 18.10
CA LEU A 98 3.78 -8.56 17.50
C LEU A 98 4.98 -8.73 18.43
N ALA A 99 5.29 -7.73 19.26
CA ALA A 99 6.31 -7.83 20.30
C ALA A 99 5.96 -8.93 21.33
N GLU A 100 4.75 -8.89 21.88
CA GLU A 100 4.24 -9.88 22.85
C GLU A 100 4.20 -11.31 22.26
N ILE A 101 3.81 -11.46 20.99
CA ILE A 101 3.84 -12.75 20.28
C ILE A 101 5.29 -13.22 20.07
N GLY A 102 6.17 -12.34 19.59
CA GLY A 102 7.56 -12.67 19.31
C GLY A 102 8.34 -13.04 20.57
N GLU A 103 8.13 -12.34 21.69
CA GLU A 103 8.72 -12.68 22.98
C GLU A 103 8.28 -14.07 23.46
N LYS A 104 6.97 -14.37 23.43
CA LYS A 104 6.43 -15.70 23.79
C LYS A 104 6.93 -16.82 22.87
N ALA A 105 7.18 -16.51 21.60
CA ALA A 105 7.72 -17.43 20.62
C ALA A 105 9.25 -17.60 20.70
N GLY A 106 9.95 -16.78 21.50
CA GLY A 106 11.42 -16.74 21.53
C GLY A 106 12.04 -16.21 20.23
N VAL A 107 11.28 -15.45 19.43
CA VAL A 107 11.76 -14.87 18.17
C VAL A 107 12.73 -13.73 18.48
N THR A 108 13.95 -13.85 17.96
CA THR A 108 14.99 -12.79 18.04
C THR A 108 15.65 -12.61 16.68
N VAL A 109 16.04 -11.38 16.35
CA VAL A 109 16.91 -11.10 15.20
C VAL A 109 18.36 -11.20 15.67
N SER A 110 19.14 -12.13 15.12
CA SER A 110 20.56 -12.26 15.45
C SER A 110 21.40 -11.18 14.76
N ASP A 111 22.61 -10.91 15.25
CA ASP A 111 23.50 -9.96 14.59
C ASP A 111 23.95 -10.46 13.20
N GLU A 112 24.02 -11.77 12.97
CA GLU A 112 24.25 -12.36 11.64
C GLU A 112 23.08 -12.16 10.67
N GLU A 113 21.85 -12.10 11.18
CA GLU A 113 20.68 -11.70 10.39
C GLU A 113 20.75 -10.20 10.11
N LEU A 114 21.03 -9.37 11.12
CA LEU A 114 21.12 -7.92 10.97
C LEU A 114 22.21 -7.50 9.96
N GLN A 115 23.36 -8.18 9.93
CA GLN A 115 24.39 -7.96 8.91
C GLN A 115 23.93 -8.40 7.50
N ARG A 116 23.16 -9.48 7.36
CA ARG A 116 22.56 -9.88 6.08
C ARG A 116 21.52 -8.86 5.60
N GLY A 117 20.65 -8.40 6.49
CA GLY A 117 19.68 -7.35 6.23
C GLY A 117 20.35 -6.03 5.81
N LEU A 118 21.49 -5.67 6.42
CA LEU A 118 22.31 -4.55 5.97
C LEU A 118 22.80 -4.74 4.53
N PHE A 119 23.37 -5.90 4.16
CA PHE A 119 23.80 -6.14 2.78
C PHE A 119 22.64 -6.12 1.78
N GLU A 120 21.46 -6.61 2.17
CA GLU A 120 20.24 -6.54 1.35
C GLU A 120 19.71 -5.11 1.19
N GLN A 121 19.76 -4.29 2.25
CA GLN A 121 19.39 -2.88 2.20
C GLN A 121 20.37 -2.07 1.34
N VAL A 122 21.68 -2.28 1.49
CA VAL A 122 22.73 -1.65 0.66
C VAL A 122 22.54 -1.99 -0.82
N ARG A 123 22.19 -3.24 -1.15
CA ARG A 123 21.94 -3.68 -2.54
C ARG A 123 20.78 -2.97 -3.24
N ARG A 124 19.89 -2.29 -2.51
CA ARG A 124 18.80 -1.47 -3.08
C ARG A 124 19.30 -0.16 -3.69
N TYR A 125 20.49 0.30 -3.30
CA TYR A 125 21.08 1.56 -3.79
C TYR A 125 21.88 1.37 -5.07
N PRO A 126 21.97 2.40 -5.94
CA PRO A 126 22.88 2.44 -7.08
C PRO A 126 24.31 2.06 -6.71
N GLY A 127 25.00 1.28 -7.56
CA GLY A 127 26.32 0.70 -7.26
C GLY A 127 27.40 1.70 -6.82
N ASN A 128 27.32 2.95 -7.30
CA ASN A 128 28.21 4.05 -6.93
C ASN A 128 27.95 4.66 -5.54
N GLN A 129 26.83 4.32 -4.89
CA GLN A 129 26.45 4.78 -3.54
C GLN A 129 26.57 3.66 -2.49
N GLN A 130 26.67 2.39 -2.89
CA GLN A 130 26.61 1.24 -1.98
C GLN A 130 27.70 1.26 -0.89
N GLN A 131 28.90 1.74 -1.19
CA GLN A 131 29.97 1.86 -0.20
C GLN A 131 29.66 2.94 0.85
N GLU A 132 29.19 4.12 0.44
CA GLU A 132 28.82 5.23 1.33
C GLU A 132 27.67 4.83 2.28
N VAL A 133 26.65 4.15 1.75
CA VAL A 133 25.53 3.64 2.56
C VAL A 133 26.01 2.57 3.55
N PHE A 134 26.89 1.64 3.13
CA PHE A 134 27.46 0.64 4.03
C PHE A 134 28.31 1.28 5.15
N GLU A 135 29.12 2.28 4.83
CA GLU A 135 29.94 3.01 5.81
C GLU A 135 29.06 3.83 6.77
N PHE A 136 27.96 4.43 6.31
CA PHE A 136 26.97 5.09 7.17
C PHE A 136 26.40 4.14 8.24
N TYR A 137 25.82 3.01 7.84
CA TYR A 137 25.26 2.03 8.80
C TYR A 137 26.33 1.42 9.71
N ARG A 138 27.55 1.22 9.21
CA ARG A 138 28.68 0.71 10.02
C ARG A 138 29.11 1.71 11.10
N ASN A 139 29.09 2.99 10.80
CA ASN A 139 29.51 4.05 11.72
C ASN A 139 28.35 4.58 12.60
N ASN A 140 27.11 4.20 12.31
CA ASN A 140 25.91 4.60 13.05
C ASN A 140 25.13 3.38 13.57
N PRO A 141 25.41 2.91 14.81
CA PRO A 141 24.70 1.78 15.42
C PRO A 141 23.19 2.01 15.62
N GLU A 142 22.74 3.27 15.77
CA GLU A 142 21.31 3.59 15.88
C GLU A 142 20.61 3.35 14.54
N ALA A 143 21.21 3.82 13.44
CA ALA A 143 20.74 3.51 12.09
C ALA A 143 20.74 2.00 11.80
N LEU A 144 21.75 1.25 12.24
CA LEU A 144 21.76 -0.21 12.08
C LEU A 144 20.61 -0.88 12.86
N ASN A 145 20.28 -0.38 14.06
CA ASN A 145 19.17 -0.88 14.84
C ASN A 145 17.78 -0.59 14.23
N THR A 146 17.62 0.42 13.35
CA THR A 146 16.33 0.63 12.67
C THR A 146 15.96 -0.54 11.75
N LEU A 147 16.95 -1.28 11.23
CA LEU A 147 16.71 -2.50 10.44
C LEU A 147 16.18 -3.66 11.30
N ARG A 148 16.42 -3.65 12.63
CA ARG A 148 16.05 -4.76 13.53
C ARG A 148 14.54 -4.90 13.69
N ALA A 149 13.80 -3.79 13.74
CA ALA A 149 12.34 -3.79 13.90
C ALA A 149 11.58 -4.48 12.74
N PRO A 150 11.75 -4.07 11.45
CA PRO A 150 11.08 -4.75 10.34
C PRO A 150 11.57 -6.19 10.17
N MET A 151 12.83 -6.50 10.47
CA MET A 151 13.32 -7.89 10.45
C MET A 151 12.68 -8.76 11.55
N PHE A 152 12.42 -8.21 12.73
CA PHE A 152 11.70 -8.91 13.80
C PHE A 152 10.23 -9.15 13.39
N GLU A 153 9.57 -8.12 12.86
CA GLU A 153 8.20 -8.20 12.35
C GLU A 153 8.03 -9.29 11.28
N GLU A 154 8.92 -9.34 10.27
CA GLU A 154 8.91 -10.41 9.25
C GLU A 154 9.06 -11.82 9.88
N LYS A 155 9.95 -11.98 10.87
CA LYS A 155 10.15 -13.27 11.55
C LYS A 155 8.97 -13.68 12.44
N VAL A 156 8.27 -12.73 13.06
CA VAL A 156 7.03 -13.01 13.82
C VAL A 156 5.89 -13.37 12.88
N VAL A 157 5.78 -12.70 11.72
CA VAL A 157 4.83 -13.05 10.65
C VAL A 157 5.10 -14.46 10.12
N ASP A 158 6.35 -14.81 9.80
CA ASP A 158 6.70 -16.17 9.37
C ASP A 158 6.39 -17.23 10.44
N HIS A 159 6.63 -16.92 11.72
CA HIS A 159 6.29 -17.81 12.84
C HIS A 159 4.77 -18.05 12.95
N LEU A 160 3.97 -16.99 12.83
CA LEU A 160 2.50 -17.06 12.85
C LEU A 160 1.97 -17.84 11.63
N LEU A 161 2.48 -17.58 10.43
CA LEU A 161 2.10 -18.32 9.22
C LEU A 161 2.44 -19.81 9.30
N GLY A 162 3.47 -20.19 10.07
CA GLY A 162 3.80 -21.58 10.39
C GLY A 162 2.90 -22.23 11.45
N GLN A 163 2.01 -21.48 12.12
CA GLN A 163 1.11 -21.97 13.18
C GLN A 163 -0.38 -21.90 12.83
N ILE A 164 -0.79 -20.99 11.93
CA ILE A 164 -2.20 -20.82 11.53
C ILE A 164 -2.57 -21.66 10.30
N SER A 165 -3.87 -21.83 10.08
CA SER A 165 -4.41 -22.54 8.92
C SER A 165 -4.39 -21.67 7.65
N VAL A 166 -3.24 -21.59 6.96
CA VAL A 166 -3.14 -20.95 5.64
C VAL A 166 -3.89 -21.75 4.57
N THR A 167 -4.56 -21.08 3.64
CA THR A 167 -5.27 -21.71 2.50
C THR A 167 -4.83 -21.06 1.19
N ASP A 168 -4.21 -21.84 0.30
CA ASP A 168 -3.76 -21.34 -1.00
C ASP A 168 -4.95 -21.07 -1.93
N VAL A 169 -5.13 -19.80 -2.33
CA VAL A 169 -6.15 -19.37 -3.29
C VAL A 169 -5.48 -18.97 -4.61
N LYS A 170 -5.96 -19.53 -5.73
CA LYS A 170 -5.44 -19.19 -7.06
C LYS A 170 -6.12 -17.93 -7.60
N VAL A 171 -5.48 -16.79 -7.35
CA VAL A 171 -5.87 -15.46 -7.85
C VAL A 171 -5.42 -15.23 -9.31
N SER A 172 -5.98 -14.20 -9.95
CA SER A 172 -5.46 -13.63 -11.20
C SER A 172 -4.25 -12.71 -10.95
N LYS A 173 -3.53 -12.31 -12.01
CA LYS A 173 -2.43 -11.33 -11.87
C LYS A 173 -2.98 -9.97 -11.47
N GLU A 174 -4.10 -9.60 -12.06
CA GLU A 174 -4.77 -8.32 -11.89
C GLU A 174 -5.28 -8.15 -10.45
N GLU A 175 -5.81 -9.22 -9.87
CA GLU A 175 -6.20 -9.34 -8.46
C GLU A 175 -5.01 -9.34 -7.50
N LEU A 176 -3.90 -10.01 -7.85
CA LEU A 176 -2.64 -9.96 -7.09
C LEU A 176 -1.99 -8.56 -7.11
N MET A 177 -2.28 -7.74 -8.13
CA MET A 177 -1.73 -6.40 -8.33
C MET A 177 -2.72 -5.26 -8.02
N ALA A 178 -3.93 -5.55 -7.55
CA ALA A 178 -4.84 -4.53 -7.04
C ALA A 178 -4.41 -4.08 -5.64
N ASP A 179 -4.47 -2.79 -5.32
CA ASP A 179 -4.18 -2.29 -3.99
C ASP A 179 -5.40 -2.43 -3.07
N ASP A 180 -5.28 -3.21 -1.98
CA ASP A 180 -6.38 -3.47 -1.03
C ASP A 180 -6.73 -2.25 -0.13
N GLU A 181 -6.35 -1.03 -0.52
CA GLU A 181 -6.54 0.20 0.27
C GLU A 181 -7.91 0.86 0.01
N GLU A 182 -8.60 0.48 -1.08
CA GLU A 182 -9.98 0.92 -1.37
C GLU A 182 -11.04 0.30 -0.42
N ASP A 183 -10.69 -0.77 0.32
CA ASP A 183 -11.65 -1.47 1.20
C ASP A 183 -11.83 -0.81 2.59
N GLU A 184 -10.86 -0.07 3.14
CA GLU A 184 -11.07 0.63 4.43
C GLU A 184 -11.88 1.94 4.28
N THR A 185 -11.80 2.60 3.12
CA THR A 185 -12.50 3.88 2.88
C THR A 185 -13.96 3.73 2.44
N SER A 186 -14.35 2.57 1.89
CA SER A 186 -15.64 2.37 1.21
C SER A 186 -16.81 1.94 2.13
N VAL A 187 -16.55 1.42 3.34
CA VAL A 187 -17.56 0.77 4.22
C VAL A 187 -18.55 1.72 4.92
N LYS A 188 -18.70 2.98 4.47
CA LYS A 188 -19.71 3.93 4.98
C LYS A 188 -20.77 4.40 3.96
N ALA A 189 -20.76 3.87 2.73
CA ALA A 189 -21.85 4.07 1.79
C ALA A 189 -23.06 3.17 2.10
N LYS A 190 -24.14 3.73 2.66
CA LYS A 190 -25.39 2.97 2.92
C LYS A 190 -26.04 2.46 1.61
N PRO A 191 -26.61 1.23 1.59
CA PRO A 191 -27.19 0.65 0.38
C PRO A 191 -28.47 1.37 -0.05
N ALA A 192 -28.47 1.90 -1.27
CA ALA A 192 -29.67 2.45 -1.90
C ALA A 192 -30.69 1.35 -2.24
N LYS A 193 -31.98 1.63 -2.06
CA LYS A 193 -33.08 0.66 -2.23
C LYS A 193 -33.17 0.13 -3.67
N LYS A 194 -33.49 -1.16 -3.79
CA LYS A 194 -34.06 -1.76 -5.02
C LYS A 194 -35.25 -0.92 -5.53
N ALA A 195 -35.15 -0.39 -6.74
CA ALA A 195 -36.30 -0.08 -7.58
C ALA A 195 -36.46 -1.23 -8.59
N ALA A 196 -37.63 -1.88 -8.62
CA ALA A 196 -37.84 -3.06 -9.46
C ALA A 196 -38.09 -2.68 -10.94
N ALA A 197 -37.60 -3.50 -11.86
CA ALA A 197 -37.79 -3.27 -13.29
C ALA A 197 -39.24 -3.52 -13.75
N LYS A 198 -39.70 -2.71 -14.71
CA LYS A 198 -40.72 -3.10 -15.69
C LYS A 198 -40.30 -2.65 -17.09
N LYS A 199 -40.14 -3.63 -18.00
CA LYS A 199 -40.16 -3.46 -19.46
C LYS A 199 -41.44 -4.10 -19.99
N ALA A 200 -42.17 -3.39 -20.86
CA ALA A 200 -43.26 -3.80 -21.76
C ALA A 200 -44.03 -2.51 -22.16
N ASP A 201 -44.48 -2.27 -23.39
CA ASP A 201 -44.21 -2.97 -24.66
C ASP A 201 -44.37 -2.02 -25.87
N ALA A 202 -44.35 -2.53 -27.12
CA ALA A 202 -44.11 -1.73 -28.33
C ALA A 202 -45.34 -1.37 -29.21
N LYS A 203 -45.23 -0.23 -29.93
CA LYS A 203 -45.75 0.13 -31.28
C LYS A 203 -45.26 1.55 -31.60
N LYS A 204 -44.62 1.94 -32.73
CA LYS A 204 -44.62 1.57 -34.17
C LYS A 204 -45.57 2.45 -35.02
N ALA A 205 -45.01 3.00 -36.11
CA ALA A 205 -45.63 3.64 -37.30
C ALA A 205 -46.16 5.07 -37.14
N ASP A 206 -46.25 5.95 -38.16
CA ASP A 206 -45.64 6.16 -39.53
C ASP A 206 -46.29 7.49 -40.06
N ASP A 207 -45.80 8.36 -40.96
CA ASP A 207 -44.52 8.66 -41.65
C ASP A 207 -44.61 10.10 -42.30
N ALA A 208 -43.54 10.63 -42.93
CA ALA A 208 -43.40 11.91 -43.68
C ALA A 208 -43.44 13.24 -42.84
N GLU A 209 -42.93 14.41 -43.28
CA GLU A 209 -42.51 14.94 -44.61
C GLU A 209 -41.34 15.98 -44.50
N GLU A 210 -40.63 16.27 -45.60
CA GLU A 210 -39.44 17.16 -45.73
C GLU A 210 -39.62 18.13 -46.94
N PRO A 211 -38.83 19.21 -47.15
CA PRO A 211 -38.33 20.29 -46.29
C PRO A 211 -38.61 21.70 -46.93
N LYS A 212 -37.75 22.72 -46.69
CA LYS A 212 -37.56 24.03 -47.40
C LYS A 212 -38.19 25.26 -46.70
N LYS A 213 -37.64 26.49 -46.75
CA LYS A 213 -36.36 27.03 -47.30
C LYS A 213 -36.09 28.47 -46.78
N LYS A 214 -34.83 28.78 -46.41
CA LYS A 214 -34.18 30.12 -46.45
C LYS A 214 -34.81 31.21 -45.52
N ALA A 215 -34.20 32.38 -45.25
CA ALA A 215 -32.98 32.99 -45.81
C ALA A 215 -32.17 33.81 -44.77
N ALA A 216 -30.83 33.69 -44.84
CA ALA A 216 -29.89 34.79 -44.60
C ALA A 216 -29.54 35.44 -45.98
N PRO A 217 -28.72 36.51 -46.16
CA PRO A 217 -27.68 37.02 -45.24
C PRO A 217 -27.35 38.56 -45.33
N LYS A 218 -26.17 38.96 -44.80
CA LYS A 218 -25.36 40.19 -45.10
C LYS A 218 -25.83 41.50 -44.40
N LYS A 219 -24.95 42.46 -44.05
CA LYS A 219 -23.47 42.61 -44.18
C LYS A 219 -22.90 43.76 -43.31
N LYS A 220 -21.63 43.63 -42.86
CA LYS A 220 -20.61 44.70 -42.64
C LYS A 220 -20.90 45.81 -41.59
N ALA A 221 -19.93 46.61 -41.11
CA ALA A 221 -18.46 46.47 -40.89
C ALA A 221 -17.92 47.74 -40.19
N ALA A 222 -16.67 47.69 -39.70
CA ALA A 222 -15.92 48.77 -39.03
C ALA A 222 -16.50 49.17 -37.65
N GLU A 223 -15.71 49.77 -36.75
CA GLU A 223 -14.30 50.22 -36.85
C GLU A 223 -13.36 49.41 -35.95
#